data_AF-A0A258YJX5-F1
#
_entry.id   AF-A0A258YJX5-F1
#
_cell.length_a   1.000
_cell.length_b   1.000
_cell.length_c   1.000
_cell.angle_alpha   90.00
_cell.angle_beta   90.00
_cell.angle_gamma   90.00
#
_symmetry.space_group_name_H-M   'P 1'
#
loop_
_entity.id
_entity.type
_entity.pdbx_description
1 polymer ?
#
loop_
_entity_poly.entity_id
_entity_poly.type
_entity_poly.pdbx_seq_one_letter_code
_entity_poly.pdbx_strand_id
1 'polypeptide(L)' 'MKSNLKLTIETSLLNAVIVYAAKHNLTVNELVARHFKLITNLPKQKNIIDLIEELEKPTINVDTDLKELYYHQKI' A
#
# COMPACT_ATOMS: atom_id res chain seq x y z
N MET A 1 -0.36 -22.96 5.90
CA MET A 1 0.77 -23.69 6.53
C MET A 1 1.50 -22.73 7.45
N LYS A 2 1.99 -23.15 8.63
CA LYS A 2 2.75 -22.29 9.56
C LYS A 2 4.22 -22.67 9.48
N SER A 3 5.10 -21.67 9.40
CA SER A 3 6.56 -21.84 9.32
C SER A 3 7.23 -21.09 10.46
N ASN A 4 8.34 -21.63 10.98
CA ASN A 4 9.09 -21.03 12.08
C ASN A 4 10.24 -20.17 11.55
N LEU A 5 10.44 -18.98 12.12
CA LEU A 5 11.54 -18.08 11.79
C LEU A 5 12.46 -17.93 13.01
N LYS A 6 13.76 -18.13 12.82
CA LYS A 6 14.80 -17.83 13.83
C LYS A 6 15.52 -16.55 13.44
N LEU A 7 15.65 -15.63 14.38
CA LEU A 7 16.27 -14.32 14.17
C LEU A 7 17.33 -14.09 15.25
N THR A 8 18.47 -13.52 14.86
CA THR A 8 19.47 -13.02 15.79
C THR A 8 19.30 -11.50 15.88
N ILE A 9 19.04 -11.00 17.08
CA ILE A 9 18.87 -9.57 17.36
C ILE A 9 19.62 -9.21 18.63
N GLU A 10 19.89 -7.92 18.83
CA GLU A 10 20.52 -7.43 20.05
C GLU A 10 19.66 -7.72 21.29
N THR A 11 20.30 -8.10 22.39
CA THR A 11 19.63 -8.40 23.66
C THR A 11 18.89 -7.19 24.22
N SER A 12 19.46 -5.99 24.08
CA SER A 12 18.84 -4.71 24.44
C SER A 12 17.49 -4.51 23.74
N LEU A 13 17.46 -4.77 22.43
CA LEU A 13 16.27 -4.67 21.60
C LEU A 13 15.22 -5.72 21.99
N LEU A 14 15.64 -6.98 22.21
CA LEU A 14 14.72 -8.04 22.66
C LEU A 14 14.03 -7.67 23.98
N ASN A 15 14.78 -7.12 24.94
CA ASN A 15 14.22 -6.68 26.22
C ASN A 15 13.19 -5.55 26.02
N ALA A 16 13.49 -4.56 25.19
CA ALA A 16 12.55 -3.48 24.88
C ALA A 16 11.26 -4.02 24.22
N VAL A 17 11.40 -4.99 23.31
CA VAL A 17 10.28 -5.65 22.64
C VAL A 17 9.42 -6.44 23.63
N ILE A 18 10.02 -7.16 24.58
CA ILE A 18 9.29 -7.92 25.61
C ILE A 18 8.46 -6.97 26.48
N VAL A 19 9.06 -5.87 26.94
CA VAL A 19 8.36 -4.86 27.76
C VAL A 19 7.20 -4.24 26.98
N TYR A 20 7.42 -3.89 25.72
CA TYR A 20 6.38 -3.36 24.85
C TYR A 20 5.23 -4.36 24.67
N ALA A 21 5.55 -5.62 24.35
CA ALA A 21 4.55 -6.66 24.14
C ALA A 21 3.69 -6.89 25.39
N ALA A 22 4.32 -6.95 26.57
CA ALA A 22 3.64 -7.07 27.85
C ALA A 22 2.69 -5.88 28.12
N LYS A 23 3.15 -4.64 27.87
CA LYS A 23 2.34 -3.42 28.03
C LYS A 23 1.08 -3.44 27.15
N HIS A 24 1.15 -4.06 25.98
CA HIS A 24 0.05 -4.12 25.01
C HIS A 24 -0.76 -5.42 25.07
N ASN A 25 -0.52 -6.30 26.06
CA ASN A 25 -1.14 -7.63 26.17
C ASN A 25 -0.95 -8.48 24.90
N LEU A 26 0.25 -8.42 24.32
CA LEU A 26 0.64 -9.18 23.13
C LEU A 26 1.82 -10.08 23.45
N THR A 27 1.97 -11.14 22.67
CA THR A 27 3.21 -11.91 22.63
C THR A 27 4.23 -11.30 21.68
N VAL A 28 5.52 -11.59 21.90
CA VAL A 28 6.61 -11.18 21.01
C VAL A 28 6.36 -11.68 19.58
N ASN A 29 5.92 -12.93 19.42
CA ASN A 29 5.62 -13.51 18.12
C ASN A 29 4.48 -12.78 17.39
N GLU A 30 3.41 -12.41 18.10
CA GLU A 30 2.31 -11.64 17.53
C GLU A 30 2.75 -10.24 17.11
N LEU A 31 3.59 -9.59 17.92
CA LEU A 31 4.13 -8.28 17.60
C LEU A 31 4.97 -8.32 16.32
N VAL A 32 5.91 -9.27 16.24
CA VAL A 32 6.77 -9.46 15.06
C VAL A 32 5.93 -9.80 13.83
N ALA A 33 4.95 -10.71 13.97
CA ALA A 33 4.05 -11.06 12.88
C ALA A 33 3.21 -9.86 12.39
N ARG A 34 2.72 -9.01 13.29
CA ARG A 34 2.02 -7.76 12.92
C ARG A 34 2.95 -6.83 12.17
N HIS A 35 4.19 -6.67 12.61
CA HIS A 35 5.15 -5.83 11.93
C HIS A 35 5.46 -6.34 10.52
N PHE A 36 5.66 -7.65 10.34
CA PHE A 36 5.81 -8.24 9.01
C PHE A 36 4.58 -8.02 8.13
N LYS A 37 3.37 -8.16 8.67
CA LYS A 37 2.15 -7.83 7.91
C LYS A 37 2.13 -6.38 7.46
N LEU A 38 2.57 -5.43 8.28
CA LEU A 38 2.62 -4.02 7.88
C LEU A 38 3.60 -3.82 6.72
N ILE A 39 4.76 -4.48 6.76
CA ILE A 39 5.76 -4.42 5.68
C ILE A 39 5.23 -5.06 4.39
N THR A 40 4.53 -6.20 4.49
CA THR A 40 4.02 -6.92 3.31
C THR A 40 2.68 -6.40 2.79
N ASN A 41 1.87 -5.77 3.64
CA ASN A 41 0.58 -5.16 3.29
C ASN A 41 0.73 -3.67 3.01
N LEU A 42 1.88 -3.20 2.53
CA LEU A 42 1.86 -1.92 1.82
C LEU A 42 0.80 -2.06 0.72
N PRO A 43 -0.30 -1.29 0.75
CA PRO A 43 -1.17 -1.23 -0.41
C PRO A 43 -0.24 -0.91 -1.57
N LYS A 44 -0.34 -1.65 -2.68
CA LYS A 44 0.30 -1.23 -3.91
C LYS A 44 -0.17 0.20 -4.12
N GLN A 45 0.66 1.18 -3.74
CA GLN A 45 0.33 2.56 -3.99
C GLN A 45 0.21 2.61 -5.49
N LYS A 46 -1.00 2.88 -5.97
CA LYS A 46 -1.26 3.02 -7.40
C LYS A 46 -0.21 3.98 -7.91
N ASN A 47 0.68 3.47 -8.75
CA ASN A 47 1.69 4.32 -9.36
C ASN A 47 0.97 5.30 -10.30
N ILE A 48 1.68 6.30 -10.81
CA ILE A 48 1.05 7.32 -11.66
C ILE A 48 0.39 6.72 -12.91
N ILE A 49 0.87 5.57 -13.40
CA ILE A 49 0.30 4.84 -14.53
C ILE A 49 -1.03 4.20 -14.13
N ASP A 50 -1.07 3.52 -12.98
CA ASP A 50 -2.28 2.90 -12.44
C ASP A 50 -3.40 3.95 -12.22
N LEU A 51 -3.03 5.17 -11.81
CA LEU A 51 -3.97 6.28 -11.65
C LEU A 51 -4.50 6.81 -12.99
N ILE A 52 -3.67 6.84 -14.04
CA ILE A 52 -4.07 7.29 -15.39
C ILE A 52 -5.02 6.27 -16.02
N GLU A 53 -4.78 4.98 -15.81
CA GLU A 53 -5.63 3.90 -16.35
C GLU A 53 -7.02 3.86 -15.73
N GLU A 54 -7.17 4.34 -14.50
CA GLU A 54 -8.46 4.44 -13.79
C GLU A 54 -9.26 5.69 -14.12
N LEU A 55 -8.70 6.65 -14.86
CA LEU A 55 -9.45 7.82 -15.31
C LEU A 55 -10.54 7.39 -16.29
N GLU A 56 -11.73 7.93 -16.12
CA GLU A 56 -12.83 7.71 -17.05
C GLU A 56 -12.40 8.13 -18.45
N LYS A 57 -12.48 7.17 -19.40
CA LYS A 57 -12.18 7.47 -20.80
C LYS A 57 -13.20 8.49 -21.27
N PRO A 58 -12.75 9.64 -21.82
CA PRO A 58 -13.68 10.64 -22.29
C PRO A 58 -14.48 10.06 -23.45
N THR A 59 -15.80 10.25 -23.42
CA THR A 59 -16.70 9.81 -24.49
C THR A 59 -16.54 10.75 -25.68
N ILE A 60 -15.45 10.58 -26.43
CA ILE A 60 -15.17 11.36 -27.64
C ILE A 60 -15.48 10.46 -28.83
N ASN A 61 -16.31 10.95 -29.74
CA ASN A 61 -16.56 10.27 -31.01
C ASN A 61 -15.27 10.36 -31.86
N VAL A 62 -14.71 9.20 -32.18
CA VAL A 62 -13.41 9.05 -32.88
C VAL A 62 -13.46 9.64 -34.30
N ASP A 63 -14.67 9.78 -34.86
CA ASP A 63 -14.90 10.31 -36.20
C ASP A 63 -15.08 11.84 -36.25
N THR A 64 -15.00 12.55 -35.13
CA THR A 64 -15.21 14.01 -35.10
C THR A 64 -13.88 14.76 -35.07
N ASP A 65 -13.78 15.84 -35.86
CA ASP A 65 -12.64 16.76 -35.80
C ASP A 65 -12.54 17.39 -34.40
N LEU A 66 -11.51 16.98 -33.66
CA LEU A 66 -11.23 17.42 -32.29
C LEU A 66 -11.02 18.94 -32.19
N LYS A 67 -10.53 19.55 -33.29
CA LYS A 67 -10.32 21.00 -33.36
C LYS A 67 -11.66 21.72 -33.35
N GLU A 68 -12.61 21.28 -34.17
CA GLU A 68 -13.95 21.86 -34.23
C GLU A 68 -14.66 21.73 -32.88
N LEU A 69 -14.62 20.56 -32.23
CA LEU A 69 -15.23 20.35 -30.91
C LEU A 69 -14.69 21.30 -29.82
N TYR A 70 -13.38 21.57 -29.81
CA TYR A 70 -12.77 22.49 -28.83
C TYR A 70 -13.27 23.93 -28.98
N TYR A 71 -13.45 24.41 -30.21
CA TYR A 71 -13.94 25.75 -30.46
C TYR A 71 -15.44 25.90 -30.22
N HIS A 72 -16.23 24.83 -30.43
CA HIS A 72 -17.68 24.84 -30.22
C HIS A 72 -18.10 24.71 -28.75
N GLN A 73 -17.29 24.09 -27.87
CA GLN A 73 -17.58 24.00 -26.43
C GLN A 73 -17.23 25.26 -25.63
N LYS A 74 -16.50 26.21 -26.23
CA LYS A 74 -16.00 27.41 -25.53
C LYS A 74 -16.97 28.60 -25.57
N ILE A 75 -18.24 28.36 -25.92
CA ILE A 75 -19.33 29.35 -26.02
C ILE A 75 -20.34 29.12 -24.90
#